data_AF-A0A812JDR2-F1
#
_entry.id   AF-A0A812JDR2-F1
#
_cell.length_a   1.000
_cell.length_b   1.000
_cell.length_c   1.000
_cell.angle_alpha   90.00
_cell.angle_beta   90.00
_cell.angle_gamma   90.00
#
_symmetry.space_group_name_H-M   'P 1'
#
loop_
_entity.id
_entity.type
_entity.pdbx_description
1 polymer ?
#
loop_
_entity_poly.entity_id
_entity_poly.type
_entity_poly.pdbx_seq_one_letter_code
_entity_poly.pdbx_strand_id
1 'polypeptide(L)'
;MREMDESFYVVLTIQSCKRGLPLVPLVTDESPTTTIVAGEKLGLDRWIRFSPESVGSSKFYLSEYITVLLSNVGESIDVFNSMDGRTLMPYQCVVRREQWMALRTRFTEVFLLQKTAYRRANGGSTAPSMHEGVEPRFSPDSSLTLLRERLTHGKSRTTQHRVLVRRTFLELEEEEDEYKSMGRDQRRHKTTTVLPAESPILAA
;
A
#
# COMPACT_ATOMS: atom_id res chain seq x y z
N MET A 1 -7.71 -13.98 -16.38
CA MET A 1 -6.40 -14.64 -16.16
C MET A 1 -6.21 -15.62 -17.31
N ARG A 2 -5.00 -15.83 -17.84
CA ARG A 2 -4.84 -16.92 -18.82
C ARG A 2 -4.98 -18.22 -18.05
N GLU A 3 -5.67 -19.21 -18.62
CA GLU A 3 -5.89 -20.51 -17.99
C GLU A 3 -4.57 -21.18 -17.55
N MET A 4 -3.48 -20.91 -18.26
CA MET A 4 -2.13 -21.35 -17.89
C MET A 4 -1.64 -20.73 -16.56
N ASP A 5 -1.90 -19.46 -16.29
CA ASP A 5 -1.38 -18.79 -15.08
C ASP A 5 -2.02 -19.36 -13.82
N GLU A 6 -3.28 -19.82 -13.91
CA GLU A 6 -3.96 -20.51 -12.82
C GLU A 6 -3.22 -21.79 -12.42
N SER A 7 -2.54 -22.47 -13.35
CA SER A 7 -1.76 -23.67 -13.05
C SER A 7 -0.44 -23.39 -12.34
N PHE A 8 0.12 -22.18 -12.46
CA PHE A 8 1.46 -21.85 -11.93
C PHE A 8 1.44 -20.92 -10.72
N TYR A 9 0.37 -20.14 -10.54
CA TYR A 9 0.29 -19.12 -9.52
C TYR A 9 -0.93 -19.28 -8.63
N VAL A 10 -0.82 -18.79 -7.40
CA VAL A 10 -1.93 -18.67 -6.46
C VAL A 10 -2.00 -17.21 -6.00
N VAL A 11 -3.17 -16.61 -6.17
CA VAL A 11 -3.47 -15.29 -5.61
C VAL A 11 -3.93 -15.46 -4.17
N LEU A 12 -3.27 -14.76 -3.25
CA LEU A 12 -3.63 -14.70 -1.84
C LEU A 12 -4.25 -13.34 -1.53
N THR A 13 -5.24 -13.32 -0.64
CA THR A 13 -5.84 -12.08 -0.13
C THR A 13 -6.01 -12.15 1.38
N ILE A 14 -5.72 -11.04 2.05
CA ILE A 14 -5.95 -10.89 3.48
C ILE A 14 -7.14 -9.97 3.73
N GLN A 15 -8.02 -10.35 4.65
CA GLN A 15 -9.19 -9.58 5.04
C GLN A 15 -9.25 -9.40 6.56
N SER A 16 -10.21 -8.61 7.02
CA SER A 16 -10.52 -8.44 8.46
C SER A 16 -9.47 -7.74 9.32
N CYS A 17 -8.58 -6.95 8.72
CA CYS A 17 -7.59 -6.09 9.41
C CYS A 17 -8.19 -4.77 9.95
N LYS A 18 -9.40 -4.79 10.51
CA LYS A 18 -10.12 -3.55 10.93
C LYS A 18 -9.54 -2.89 12.19
N ARG A 19 -8.75 -3.63 12.98
CA ARG A 19 -8.15 -3.17 14.25
C ARG A 19 -6.65 -2.93 14.11
N GLY A 20 -6.24 -2.51 12.92
CA GLY A 20 -4.84 -2.25 12.58
C GLY A 20 -4.17 -3.39 11.81
N LEU A 21 -2.89 -3.17 11.50
CA LEU A 21 -2.08 -4.07 10.69
C LEU A 21 -1.87 -5.42 11.40
N PRO A 22 -1.69 -6.51 10.64
CA PRO A 22 -1.42 -7.83 11.19
C PRO A 22 -0.12 -7.85 11.98
N LEU A 23 0.05 -8.91 12.77
CA LEU A 23 1.26 -9.12 13.57
C LEU A 23 2.25 -10.03 12.84
N VAL A 24 3.53 -9.87 13.14
CA VAL A 24 4.63 -10.76 12.75
C VAL A 24 5.36 -11.27 14.00
N PRO A 25 5.98 -12.46 13.96
CA PRO A 25 6.83 -12.94 15.06
C PRO A 25 7.98 -11.97 15.30
N LEU A 26 8.34 -11.74 16.56
CA LEU A 26 9.50 -10.93 16.92
C LEU A 26 10.73 -11.83 17.03
N VAL A 27 11.81 -11.46 16.33
CA VAL A 27 13.10 -12.19 16.36
C VAL A 27 14.09 -11.55 17.35
N THR A 28 13.96 -10.26 17.67
CA THR A 28 14.91 -9.48 18.49
C THR A 28 14.21 -8.83 19.70
N ASP A 29 14.85 -8.75 20.87
CA ASP A 29 14.20 -8.40 22.15
C ASP A 29 13.72 -6.94 22.35
N GLU A 30 13.86 -6.06 21.36
CA GLU A 30 13.94 -4.61 21.59
C GLU A 30 12.60 -3.85 21.69
N SER A 31 11.44 -4.50 21.59
CA SER A 31 10.16 -3.79 21.36
C SER A 31 8.97 -4.29 22.19
N PRO A 32 7.94 -3.43 22.40
CA PRO A 32 6.71 -3.84 23.08
C PRO A 32 6.03 -4.97 22.31
N THR A 33 5.89 -6.13 22.96
CA THR A 33 5.38 -7.35 22.33
C THR A 33 4.09 -7.84 22.92
N THR A 34 3.24 -8.40 22.06
CA THR A 34 2.16 -9.28 22.51
C THR A 34 2.72 -10.68 22.73
N THR A 35 2.54 -11.23 23.93
CA THR A 35 2.97 -12.59 24.26
C THR A 35 1.81 -13.59 24.19
N ILE A 36 2.04 -14.82 23.75
CA ILE A 36 1.07 -15.92 23.75
C ILE A 36 1.73 -17.24 24.18
N VAL A 37 1.14 -17.90 25.18
CA VAL A 37 1.63 -19.20 25.68
C VAL A 37 1.53 -20.29 24.60
N ALA A 38 0.53 -20.21 23.72
CA ALA A 38 0.33 -21.19 22.65
C ALA A 38 1.51 -21.27 21.66
N GLY A 39 2.35 -20.23 21.57
CA GLY A 39 3.49 -20.17 20.66
C GLY A 39 4.81 -20.69 21.25
N GLU A 40 4.89 -20.92 22.56
CA GLU A 40 6.16 -21.26 23.26
C GLU A 40 6.86 -22.48 22.66
N LYS A 41 6.10 -23.53 22.34
CA LYS A 41 6.66 -24.77 21.76
C LYS A 41 7.36 -24.57 20.42
N LEU A 42 7.00 -23.52 19.68
CA LEU A 42 7.57 -23.20 18.37
C LEU A 42 8.51 -22.00 18.42
N GLY A 43 8.77 -21.42 19.60
CA GLY A 43 9.50 -20.15 19.72
C GLY A 43 8.75 -18.96 19.09
N LEU A 44 7.42 -19.05 18.98
CA LEU A 44 6.55 -18.03 18.38
C LEU A 44 5.60 -17.44 19.43
N ASP A 45 6.10 -17.24 20.64
CA ASP A 45 5.35 -16.67 21.75
C ASP A 45 5.29 -15.15 21.70
N ARG A 46 6.22 -14.48 21.01
CA ARG A 46 6.32 -13.01 20.94
C ARG A 46 5.97 -12.46 19.57
N TRP A 47 5.10 -11.46 19.55
CA TRP A 47 4.54 -10.87 18.34
C TRP A 47 4.60 -9.35 18.39
N ILE A 48 4.94 -8.73 17.26
CA ILE A 48 4.94 -7.29 17.06
C ILE A 48 4.04 -6.92 15.89
N ARG A 49 3.50 -5.71 15.89
CA ARG A 49 2.70 -5.21 14.77
C ARG A 49 3.60 -4.97 13.56
N PHE A 50 3.16 -5.45 12.40
CA PHE A 50 3.83 -5.15 11.14
C PHE A 50 3.82 -3.65 10.87
N SER A 51 4.97 -3.10 10.51
CA SER A 51 5.19 -1.70 10.15
C SER A 51 5.74 -1.65 8.73
N PRO A 52 5.03 -1.06 7.75
CA PRO A 52 5.54 -0.92 6.39
C PRO A 52 6.88 -0.18 6.33
N GLU A 53 7.13 0.72 7.27
CA GLU A 53 8.36 1.48 7.36
C GLU A 53 9.58 0.57 7.62
N SER A 54 9.41 -0.57 8.31
CA SER A 54 10.51 -1.51 8.56
C SER A 54 11.02 -2.23 7.31
N VAL A 55 10.25 -2.19 6.22
CA VAL A 55 10.64 -2.71 4.89
C VAL A 55 10.84 -1.60 3.87
N GLY A 56 10.86 -0.33 4.30
CA GLY A 56 11.07 0.83 3.42
C GLY A 56 9.83 1.22 2.60
N SER A 57 8.65 0.73 2.96
CA SER A 57 7.39 1.03 2.26
C SER A 57 6.56 2.07 3.00
N SER A 58 5.86 2.90 2.23
CA SER A 58 4.98 3.96 2.78
C SER A 58 3.58 3.49 3.14
N LYS A 59 3.22 2.26 2.74
CA LYS A 59 1.90 1.67 2.97
C LYS A 59 2.00 0.15 3.03
N PHE A 60 0.97 -0.47 3.60
CA PHE A 60 0.89 -1.91 3.72
C PHE A 60 0.79 -2.59 2.35
N TYR A 61 1.65 -3.58 2.11
CA TYR A 61 1.49 -4.57 1.04
C TYR A 61 1.50 -5.98 1.61
N LEU A 62 0.55 -6.80 1.17
CA LEU A 62 0.46 -8.19 1.60
C LEU A 62 1.72 -8.97 1.19
N SER A 63 2.32 -8.66 0.05
CA SER A 63 3.56 -9.31 -0.39
C SER A 63 4.69 -9.15 0.62
N GLU A 64 4.91 -7.92 1.09
CA GLU A 64 5.95 -7.59 2.07
C GLU A 64 5.66 -8.25 3.42
N TYR A 65 4.40 -8.20 3.86
CA TYR A 65 3.98 -8.85 5.09
C TYR A 65 4.24 -10.36 5.08
N ILE A 66 3.89 -11.05 3.99
CA ILE A 66 4.12 -12.51 3.87
C ILE A 66 5.61 -12.82 3.86
N THR A 67 6.42 -12.02 3.15
CA THR A 67 7.87 -12.17 3.13
C THR A 67 8.47 -12.02 4.53
N VAL A 68 8.10 -10.99 5.29
CA VAL A 68 8.59 -10.78 6.67
C VAL A 68 8.10 -11.88 7.61
N LEU A 69 6.82 -12.25 7.52
CA LEU A 69 6.24 -13.31 8.36
C LEU A 69 6.98 -14.64 8.17
N LEU A 70 7.24 -15.03 6.92
CA LEU A 70 7.92 -16.29 6.61
C LEU A 70 9.42 -16.23 6.93
N SER A 71 10.08 -15.11 6.63
CA SER A 71 11.49 -14.92 7.00
C SER A 71 11.71 -15.07 8.51
N ASN A 72 10.82 -14.51 9.33
CA ASN A 72 10.92 -14.58 10.79
C ASN A 72 10.69 -16.01 11.35
N VAL A 73 10.15 -16.93 10.56
CA VAL A 73 10.02 -18.35 10.93
C VAL A 73 11.04 -19.25 10.24
N GLY A 74 12.00 -18.67 9.51
CA GLY A 74 13.06 -19.40 8.80
C GLY A 74 12.65 -19.94 7.43
N GLU A 75 11.56 -19.44 6.85
CA GLU A 75 11.04 -19.86 5.55
C GLU A 75 11.19 -18.74 4.50
N SER A 76 11.35 -19.11 3.23
CA SER A 76 11.45 -18.15 2.13
C SER A 76 10.54 -18.54 0.97
N ILE A 77 9.84 -17.57 0.39
CA ILE A 77 8.98 -17.77 -0.78
C ILE A 77 9.03 -16.53 -1.68
N ASP A 78 8.90 -16.74 -2.99
CA ASP A 78 8.79 -15.64 -3.94
C ASP A 78 7.37 -15.08 -3.91
N VAL A 79 7.23 -13.85 -3.42
CA VAL A 79 5.95 -13.14 -3.33
C VAL A 79 5.96 -11.92 -4.23
N PHE A 80 4.98 -11.83 -5.11
CA PHE A 80 4.84 -10.77 -6.08
C PHE A 80 3.63 -9.88 -5.75
N ASN A 81 3.79 -8.57 -5.93
CA ASN A 81 2.71 -7.58 -5.81
C ASN A 81 2.11 -7.19 -7.18
N SER A 82 2.55 -7.83 -8.26
CA SER A 82 2.10 -7.57 -9.61
C SER A 82 1.89 -8.87 -10.38
N MET A 83 1.03 -8.81 -11.39
CA MET A 83 0.70 -9.91 -12.28
C MET A 83 0.37 -9.31 -13.65
N ASP A 84 0.92 -9.87 -14.73
CA ASP A 84 0.79 -9.34 -16.10
C ASP A 84 1.19 -7.86 -16.26
N GLY A 85 2.23 -7.43 -15.52
CA GLY A 85 2.69 -6.04 -15.51
C GLY A 85 1.75 -5.06 -14.79
N ARG A 86 0.70 -5.55 -14.14
CA ARG A 86 -0.28 -4.75 -13.39
C ARG A 86 -0.12 -4.97 -11.89
N THR A 87 -0.10 -3.89 -11.12
CA THR A 87 0.00 -3.94 -9.66
C THR A 87 -1.31 -4.41 -9.03
N LEU A 88 -1.24 -5.40 -8.15
CA LEU A 88 -2.39 -5.90 -7.39
C LEU A 88 -2.84 -4.87 -6.34
N MET A 89 -4.04 -5.07 -5.81
CA MET A 89 -4.49 -4.32 -4.62
C MET A 89 -3.55 -4.61 -3.43
N PRO A 90 -3.32 -3.65 -2.51
CA PRO A 90 -2.34 -3.83 -1.44
C PRO A 90 -2.60 -5.01 -0.50
N TYR A 91 -3.85 -5.47 -0.40
CA TYR A 91 -4.25 -6.64 0.39
C TYR A 91 -4.23 -7.96 -0.40
N GLN A 92 -3.69 -7.95 -1.62
CA GLN A 92 -3.49 -9.12 -2.46
C GLN A 92 -2.01 -9.29 -2.82
N CYS A 93 -1.60 -10.53 -3.00
CA CYS A 93 -0.30 -10.88 -3.56
C CYS A 93 -0.41 -12.17 -4.37
N VAL A 94 0.64 -12.48 -5.12
CA VAL A 94 0.75 -13.70 -5.91
C VAL A 94 1.99 -14.45 -5.49
N VAL A 95 1.88 -15.77 -5.40
CA VAL A 95 2.98 -16.69 -5.11
C VAL A 95 2.99 -17.82 -6.14
N ARG A 96 4.14 -18.47 -6.33
CA ARG A 96 4.22 -19.68 -7.15
C ARG A 96 3.45 -20.81 -6.47
N ARG A 97 2.59 -21.50 -7.22
CA ARG A 97 1.71 -22.57 -6.71
C ARG A 97 2.52 -23.69 -6.06
N GLU A 98 3.60 -24.13 -6.68
CA GLU A 98 4.47 -25.18 -6.16
C GLU A 98 5.04 -24.83 -4.78
N GLN A 99 5.64 -23.65 -4.63
CA GLN A 99 6.18 -23.15 -3.35
C GLN A 99 5.07 -23.01 -2.31
N TRP A 100 3.91 -22.47 -2.69
CA TRP A 100 2.77 -22.33 -1.79
C TRP A 100 2.28 -23.67 -1.27
N MET A 101 2.15 -24.68 -2.13
CA MET A 101 1.68 -26.01 -1.72
C MET A 101 2.65 -26.68 -0.74
N ALA A 102 3.96 -26.46 -0.89
CA ALA A 102 4.97 -26.94 0.05
C ALA A 102 4.88 -26.25 1.42
N LEU A 103 4.65 -24.92 1.44
CA LEU A 103 4.68 -24.10 2.66
C LEU A 103 3.31 -23.92 3.35
N ARG A 104 2.21 -24.19 2.66
CA ARG A 104 0.83 -23.93 3.12
C ARG A 104 0.54 -24.47 4.52
N THR A 105 0.95 -25.70 4.80
CA THR A 105 0.68 -26.34 6.10
C THR A 105 1.39 -25.57 7.22
N ARG A 106 2.69 -25.31 7.05
CA ARG A 106 3.50 -24.56 8.00
C ARG A 106 2.99 -23.12 8.17
N PHE A 107 2.67 -22.46 7.06
CA PHE A 107 2.06 -21.14 7.07
C PHE A 107 0.76 -21.12 7.90
N THR A 108 -0.11 -22.12 7.71
CA THR A 108 -1.39 -22.21 8.42
C THR A 108 -1.19 -22.31 9.94
N GLU A 109 -0.23 -23.11 10.40
CA GLU A 109 0.12 -23.21 11.82
C GLU A 109 0.55 -21.86 12.40
N VAL A 110 1.51 -21.20 11.74
CA VAL A 110 2.03 -19.88 12.14
C VAL A 110 0.91 -18.85 12.13
N PHE A 111 0.05 -18.86 11.10
CA PHE A 111 -1.05 -17.91 10.95
C PHE A 111 -2.15 -18.11 12.01
N LEU A 112 -2.38 -19.33 12.51
CA LEU A 112 -3.28 -19.57 13.64
C LEU A 112 -2.76 -18.96 14.95
N LEU A 113 -1.45 -19.07 15.19
CA LEU A 113 -0.80 -18.40 16.32
C LEU A 113 -0.88 -16.87 16.17
N GLN A 114 -0.62 -16.37 14.96
CA GLN A 114 -0.77 -14.95 14.63
C GLN A 114 -2.17 -14.44 14.96
N LYS A 115 -3.22 -15.17 14.58
CA LYS A 115 -4.62 -14.79 14.89
C LYS A 115 -4.87 -14.76 16.39
N THR A 116 -4.30 -15.70 17.14
CA THR A 116 -4.41 -15.74 18.62
C THR A 116 -3.74 -14.53 19.24
N ALA A 117 -2.51 -14.21 18.83
CA ALA A 117 -1.80 -13.01 19.26
C ALA A 117 -2.56 -11.73 18.86
N TYR A 118 -3.11 -11.68 17.64
CA TYR A 118 -3.85 -10.51 17.15
C TYR A 118 -5.12 -10.23 17.98
N ARG A 119 -5.89 -11.28 18.32
CA ARG A 119 -7.06 -11.13 19.21
C ARG A 119 -6.65 -10.68 20.60
N ARG A 120 -5.53 -11.19 21.14
CA ARG A 120 -5.00 -10.78 22.43
C ARG A 120 -4.58 -9.30 22.42
N ALA A 121 -3.89 -8.86 21.38
CA ALA A 121 -3.39 -7.49 21.23
C ALA A 121 -4.50 -6.44 21.04
N ASN A 122 -5.53 -6.77 20.27
CA ASN A 122 -6.57 -5.82 19.86
C ASN A 122 -7.91 -6.01 20.60
N GLY A 123 -8.01 -7.02 21.46
CA GLY A 123 -9.26 -7.51 22.03
C GLY A 123 -10.22 -8.06 20.96
N GLY A 124 -11.34 -8.63 21.41
CA GLY A 124 -12.44 -9.08 20.54
C GLY A 124 -12.25 -10.44 19.89
N SER A 125 -13.23 -10.83 19.06
CA SER A 125 -13.29 -12.16 18.41
C SER A 125 -12.78 -12.15 16.96
N THR A 126 -12.61 -10.97 16.35
CA THR A 126 -12.20 -10.84 14.94
C THR A 126 -10.68 -10.84 14.80
N ALA A 127 -10.19 -11.48 13.75
CA ALA A 127 -8.77 -11.57 13.41
C ALA A 127 -8.60 -11.60 11.89
N PRO A 128 -7.39 -11.32 11.37
CA PRO A 128 -7.12 -11.44 9.95
C PRO A 128 -7.49 -12.83 9.40
N SER A 129 -8.06 -12.86 8.19
CA SER A 129 -8.36 -14.08 7.46
C SER A 129 -7.59 -14.08 6.14
N MET A 130 -7.01 -15.22 5.80
CA MET A 130 -6.33 -15.44 4.52
C MET A 130 -7.23 -16.28 3.62
N HIS A 131 -7.35 -15.88 2.35
CA HIS A 131 -8.06 -16.65 1.34
C HIS A 131 -7.13 -16.90 0.15
N GLU A 132 -7.14 -18.13 -0.36
CA GLU A 132 -6.37 -18.56 -1.52
C GLU A 132 -7.26 -18.68 -2.77
N GLY A 133 -6.67 -18.57 -3.96
CA GLY A 133 -7.37 -18.76 -5.23
C GLY A 133 -8.40 -17.68 -5.55
N VAL A 134 -8.21 -16.47 -5.04
CA VAL A 134 -9.13 -15.34 -5.26
C VAL A 134 -8.83 -14.66 -6.59
N GLU A 135 -9.87 -14.17 -7.27
CA GLU A 135 -9.67 -13.39 -8.49
C GLU A 135 -8.77 -12.15 -8.24
N PRO A 136 -7.75 -11.91 -9.09
CA PRO A 136 -6.84 -10.80 -8.89
C PRO A 136 -7.55 -9.47 -9.13
N ARG A 137 -7.42 -8.54 -8.18
CA ARG A 137 -7.88 -7.17 -8.32
C ARG A 137 -6.67 -6.27 -8.44
N PHE A 138 -6.72 -5.38 -9.41
CA PHE A 138 -5.60 -4.50 -9.74
C PHE A 138 -5.86 -3.10 -9.20
N SER A 139 -4.80 -2.49 -8.68
CA SER A 139 -4.82 -1.08 -8.33
C SER A 139 -5.04 -0.24 -9.60
N PRO A 140 -5.78 0.88 -9.52
CA PRO A 140 -5.86 1.81 -10.62
C PRO A 140 -4.45 2.29 -10.95
N ASP A 141 -4.11 2.26 -12.23
CA ASP A 141 -2.81 2.69 -12.68
C ASP A 141 -2.69 4.21 -12.44
N SER A 142 -1.84 4.57 -11.48
CA SER A 142 -1.60 5.97 -11.14
C SER A 142 -1.06 6.73 -12.35
N SER A 143 -0.31 6.07 -13.24
CA SER A 143 0.21 6.69 -14.46
C SER A 143 -0.92 7.06 -15.43
N LEU A 144 -1.90 6.17 -15.64
CA LEU A 144 -3.07 6.44 -16.46
C LEU A 144 -3.98 7.50 -15.84
N THR A 145 -4.06 7.52 -14.51
CA THR A 145 -4.86 8.53 -13.79
C THR A 145 -4.25 9.92 -13.99
N LEU A 146 -2.93 10.05 -13.81
CA LEU A 146 -2.19 11.29 -14.09
C LEU A 146 -2.25 11.69 -15.57
N LEU A 147 -2.17 10.73 -16.50
CA LEU A 147 -2.34 11.01 -17.93
C LEU A 147 -3.75 11.51 -18.25
N ARG A 148 -4.79 10.90 -17.67
CA ARG A 148 -6.17 11.37 -17.82
C ARG A 148 -6.34 12.77 -17.26
N GLU A 149 -5.80 13.04 -16.07
CA GLU A 149 -5.81 14.38 -15.47
C GLU A 149 -5.10 15.41 -16.37
N ARG A 150 -3.94 15.07 -16.93
CA ARG A 150 -3.24 15.96 -17.88
C ARG A 150 -4.06 16.21 -19.15
N LEU A 151 -4.71 15.19 -19.69
CA LEU A 151 -5.54 15.32 -20.89
C LEU A 151 -6.84 16.11 -20.64
N THR A 152 -7.40 16.05 -19.44
CA THR A 152 -8.60 16.83 -19.08
C THR A 152 -8.25 18.27 -18.71
N HIS A 153 -7.18 18.50 -17.95
CA HIS A 153 -6.75 19.84 -17.55
C HIS A 153 -6.13 20.62 -18.72
N GLY A 154 -5.50 19.93 -19.68
CA GLY A 154 -4.99 20.55 -20.91
C GLY A 154 -6.08 21.19 -21.79
N LYS A 155 -7.35 20.81 -21.62
CA LYS A 155 -8.47 21.42 -22.38
C LYS A 155 -8.98 22.74 -21.82
N SER A 156 -8.57 23.14 -20.61
CA SER A 156 -9.14 24.31 -19.95
C SER A 156 -8.35 25.61 -20.12
N ARG A 157 -7.23 25.58 -20.87
CA ARG A 157 -6.35 26.76 -21.03
C ARG A 157 -5.79 27.01 -22.42
N THR A 158 -6.12 26.19 -23.41
CA THR A 158 -5.97 26.63 -24.79
C THR A 158 -7.19 27.48 -25.11
N THR A 159 -6.99 28.78 -25.31
CA THR A 159 -7.81 29.56 -26.25
C THR A 159 -8.20 28.61 -27.38
N GLN A 160 -9.48 28.27 -27.49
CA GLN A 160 -9.94 27.44 -28.59
C GLN A 160 -9.74 28.28 -29.85
N HIS A 161 -8.55 28.24 -30.44
CA HIS A 161 -8.35 28.77 -31.78
C HIS A 161 -9.37 28.06 -32.65
N ARG A 162 -10.25 28.86 -33.23
CA ARG A 162 -11.43 28.39 -33.94
C ARG A 162 -10.96 27.87 -35.30
N VAL A 163 -10.45 26.64 -35.32
CA VAL A 163 -9.90 26.03 -36.53
C VAL A 163 -11.04 25.74 -37.51
N LEU A 164 -11.15 26.54 -38.56
CA LEU A 164 -12.05 26.32 -39.69
C LEU A 164 -11.31 25.50 -40.75
N VAL A 165 -11.83 24.31 -41.07
CA VAL A 165 -11.29 23.49 -42.17
C VAL A 165 -12.03 23.84 -43.45
N ARG A 166 -11.34 24.46 -44.41
CA ARG A 166 -11.87 24.68 -45.76
C ARG A 166 -10.94 24.03 -46.78
N ARG A 167 -11.51 23.15 -47.61
CA ARG A 167 -10.85 22.55 -48.79
C ARG A 167 -9.42 22.06 -48.48
N THR A 168 -9.27 21.14 -47.53
CA THR A 168 -8.00 20.46 -47.17
C THR A 168 -6.88 21.31 -46.55
N PHE A 169 -7.10 22.59 -46.21
CA PHE A 169 -6.11 23.41 -45.50
C PHE A 169 -6.64 23.89 -44.13
N LEU A 170 -5.71 24.03 -43.18
CA LEU A 170 -5.95 24.53 -41.82
C LEU A 170 -5.53 26.01 -41.78
N GLU A 171 -6.49 26.93 -41.67
CA GLU A 171 -6.23 28.35 -41.44
C GLU A 171 -6.34 28.63 -39.94
N LEU A 172 -5.31 29.29 -39.38
CA LEU A 172 -5.29 29.74 -37.98
C LEU A 172 -5.72 31.21 -37.96
N GLU A 173 -6.82 31.52 -37.29
CA GLU A 173 -7.20 32.91 -36.98
C GLU A 173 -6.24 33.44 -35.90
N GLU A 174 -5.40 34.40 -36.28
CA GLU A 174 -4.58 35.20 -35.37
C GLU A 174 -5.49 36.22 -34.67
N GLU A 175 -5.76 36.00 -33.39
CA GLU A 175 -6.51 36.95 -32.55
C GLU A 175 -5.56 38.10 -32.18
N GLU A 176 -5.86 39.32 -32.61
CA GLU A 176 -5.12 40.52 -32.21
C GLU A 176 -5.30 40.77 -30.71
N ASP A 177 -4.30 40.37 -29.92
CA ASP A 177 -4.29 40.51 -28.46
C ASP A 177 -4.30 41.99 -28.03
N GLU A 178 -5.47 42.47 -27.62
CA GLU A 178 -5.68 43.77 -27.00
C GLU A 178 -5.01 43.80 -25.61
N TYR A 179 -3.79 44.35 -25.56
CA TYR A 179 -2.92 44.50 -24.39
C TYR A 179 -3.60 45.31 -23.25
N LYS A 180 -4.41 44.67 -22.39
CA LYS A 180 -4.90 45.27 -21.15
C LYS A 180 -3.91 45.07 -20.01
N SER A 181 -3.17 46.14 -19.74
CA SER A 181 -2.36 46.37 -18.54
C SER A 181 -3.15 46.05 -17.27
N MET A 182 -2.78 44.97 -16.57
CA MET A 182 -3.32 44.62 -15.27
C MET A 182 -2.33 44.98 -14.17
N GLY A 183 -2.79 45.87 -13.29
CA GLY A 183 -2.05 46.42 -12.16
C GLY A 183 -1.55 45.37 -11.18
N ARG A 184 -0.36 45.64 -10.64
CA ARG A 184 0.26 44.95 -9.52
C ARG A 184 -0.56 45.20 -8.24
N ASP A 185 -1.22 44.19 -7.73
CA ASP A 185 -1.69 44.20 -6.33
C ASP A 185 -0.79 43.30 -5.47
N GLN A 186 0.06 43.93 -4.68
CA GLN A 186 0.84 43.30 -3.63
C GLN A 186 0.00 43.21 -2.37
N ARG A 187 -0.34 41.99 -1.93
CA ARG A 187 -0.77 41.75 -0.55
C ARG A 187 0.07 40.65 0.09
N ARG A 188 1.05 41.09 0.88
CA ARG A 188 1.79 40.27 1.83
C ARG A 188 0.88 39.89 3.00
N HIS A 189 0.81 38.60 3.32
CA HIS A 189 0.28 38.14 4.60
C HIS A 189 1.40 38.00 5.63
N LYS A 190 1.22 38.62 6.79
CA LYS A 190 2.05 38.47 7.99
C LYS A 190 1.71 37.14 8.66
N THR A 191 2.68 36.26 8.83
CA THR A 191 2.56 35.09 9.70
C THR A 191 3.19 35.41 11.05
N THR A 192 2.33 35.57 12.07
CA THR A 192 2.74 35.64 13.47
C THR A 192 3.15 34.25 13.94
N THR A 193 4.37 34.14 14.44
CA THR A 193 4.93 32.91 15.02
C THR A 193 4.65 32.95 16.51
N VAL A 194 3.89 31.98 17.04
CA VAL A 194 3.72 31.80 18.49
C VAL A 194 4.53 30.59 18.91
N LEU A 195 5.57 30.83 19.70
CA LEU A 195 6.41 29.81 20.34
C LEU A 195 5.70 29.27 21.59
N PRO A 196 5.54 27.95 21.78
CA PRO A 196 5.17 27.38 23.06
C PRO A 196 6.36 27.35 24.01
N ALA A 197 6.07 27.74 25.25
CA ALA A 197 7.00 27.96 26.35
C ALA A 197 7.72 26.69 26.83
N GLU A 198 8.95 26.92 27.28
CA GLU A 198 9.84 26.01 27.99
C GLU A 198 9.13 25.36 29.19
N SER A 199 9.37 24.07 29.40
CA SER A 199 9.01 23.37 30.64
C SER A 199 10.28 22.95 31.40
N PRO A 200 10.24 23.01 32.74
CA PRO A 200 11.43 23.16 33.57
C PRO A 200 12.21 21.87 33.82
N ILE A 201 13.51 22.11 34.04
CA ILE A 201 14.55 21.21 34.54
C ILE A 201 14.15 20.69 35.93
N LEU A 202 14.08 19.37 36.09
CA LEU A 202 14.11 18.74 37.41
C LEU A 202 15.52 18.23 37.67
N ALA A 203 16.17 18.88 38.63
CA ALA A 203 17.39 18.44 39.27
C ALA A 203 17.04 17.75 40.59
N ALA A 204 17.68 16.60 40.82
CA ALA A 204 18.14 16.00 42.09
C ALA A 204 18.05 14.47 42.02
#